data_AF-A0AAW5EJA5-F1
#
_entry.id   AF-A0AAW5EJA5-F1
#
_cell.length_a   1.000
_cell.length_b   1.000
_cell.length_c   1.000
_cell.angle_alpha   90.00
_cell.angle_beta   90.00
_cell.angle_gamma   90.00
#
_symmetry.space_group_name_H-M   'P 1'
#
loop_
_entity.id
_entity.type
_entity.pdbx_description
1 polymer ?
#
loop_
_entity_poly.entity_id
_entity_poly.type
_entity_poly.pdbx_seq_one_letter_code
_entity_poly.pdbx_strand_id
1 'polypeptide(L)' 'MTKLKICGIKDENNAKEIAELNVDFMGLIFAKSPRQLSLEQAMNL' A
#
# COMPACT_ATOMS: atom_id res chain seq x y z
N MET A 1 -3.22 -22.52 -0.04
CA MET A 1 -3.38 -21.29 -0.86
C MET A 1 -2.31 -20.30 -0.45
N THR A 2 -1.67 -19.65 -1.40
CA THR A 2 -0.59 -18.68 -1.16
C THR A 2 -1.19 -17.28 -1.04
N LYS A 3 -0.80 -16.51 -0.01
CA LYS A 3 -1.21 -15.11 0.14
C LYS A 3 -0.24 -14.18 -0.60
N LEU A 4 -0.77 -13.21 -1.34
CA LEU A 4 -0.02 -12.22 -2.11
C LEU A 4 -0.10 -10.85 -1.43
N LYS A 5 1.06 -10.22 -1.22
CA LYS A 5 1.18 -8.87 -0.66
C LYS A 5 1.97 -7.97 -1.61
N ILE A 6 1.43 -6.78 -1.90
CA ILE A 6 2.14 -5.71 -2.62
C ILE A 6 2.65 -4.68 -1.61
N CYS A 7 3.89 -4.18 -1.76
CA CYS A 7 4.57 -3.40 -0.71
C CYS A 7 5.02 -2.01 -1.17
N GLY A 8 4.91 -1.03 -0.26
CA GLY A 8 5.37 0.33 -0.45
C GLY A 8 4.42 1.18 -1.28
N ILE A 9 3.12 0.98 -1.08
CA ILE A 9 2.06 1.82 -1.67
C ILE A 9 2.11 3.19 -1.01
N LYS A 10 2.00 4.24 -1.82
CA LYS A 10 2.03 5.65 -1.36
C LYS A 10 1.09 6.59 -2.12
N ASP A 11 0.46 6.07 -3.16
CA ASP A 11 -0.37 6.81 -4.09
C ASP A 11 -1.77 6.20 -4.06
N GLU A 12 -2.78 7.07 -3.97
CA GLU A 12 -4.18 6.67 -3.82
C GLU A 12 -4.71 5.99 -5.09
N ASN A 13 -4.28 6.42 -6.29
CA ASN A 13 -4.71 5.78 -7.53
C ASN A 13 -4.14 4.36 -7.62
N ASN A 14 -2.86 4.17 -7.28
CA ASN A 14 -2.28 2.83 -7.21
C ASN A 14 -2.94 1.97 -6.13
N ALA A 15 -3.31 2.53 -4.96
CA ALA A 15 -4.03 1.78 -3.94
C ALA A 15 -5.38 1.28 -4.47
N LYS A 16 -6.14 2.14 -5.15
CA LYS A 16 -7.41 1.79 -5.81
C LYS A 16 -7.22 0.71 -6.88
N GLU A 17 -6.26 0.88 -7.78
CA GLU A 17 -5.97 -0.10 -8.82
C GLU A 17 -5.63 -1.47 -8.24
N ILE A 18 -4.84 -1.51 -7.15
CA ILE A 18 -4.44 -2.75 -6.50
C ILE A 18 -5.61 -3.38 -5.73
N ALA A 19 -6.53 -2.57 -5.18
CA ALA A 19 -7.72 -3.07 -4.49
C ALA A 19 -8.66 -3.85 -5.43
N GLU A 20 -8.66 -3.52 -6.72
CA GLU A 20 -9.42 -4.24 -7.75
C GLU A 20 -8.75 -5.55 -8.20
N LEU A 21 -7.50 -5.80 -7.79
CA LEU A 21 -6.78 -7.04 -8.09
C LEU A 21 -7.01 -8.11 -7.02
N ASN A 22 -6.76 -9.37 -7.38
CA ASN A 22 -6.80 -10.49 -6.43
C ASN A 22 -5.53 -10.55 -5.58
N VAL A 23 -5.35 -9.58 -4.69
CA VAL A 23 -4.25 -9.48 -3.71
C VAL A 23 -4.82 -9.54 -2.30
N ASP A 24 -4.08 -10.15 -1.37
CA ASP A 24 -4.55 -10.28 0.01
C ASP A 24 -4.21 -9.05 0.86
N PHE A 25 -3.09 -8.37 0.58
CA PHE A 25 -2.59 -7.28 1.41
C PHE A 25 -1.84 -6.19 0.64
N MET A 26 -1.92 -4.97 1.16
CA MET A 26 -1.04 -3.86 0.81
C MET A 26 -0.10 -3.51 1.97
N GLY A 27 1.13 -3.11 1.66
CA GLY A 27 2.13 -2.72 2.63
C GLY A 27 2.40 -1.23 2.58
N LEU A 28 2.26 -0.57 3.73
CA LEU A 28 2.63 0.83 3.93
C LEU A 28 3.94 0.91 4.70
N ILE A 29 4.79 1.87 4.34
CA ILE A 29 6.12 2.01 4.93
C ILE A 29 6.17 3.29 5.76
N PHE A 30 6.40 3.16 7.07
CA PHE A 30 6.55 4.30 7.98
C PHE A 30 8.02 4.60 8.33
N ALA A 31 8.94 3.68 8.03
CA ALA A 31 10.38 3.86 8.23
C ALA A 31 11.01 4.73 7.12
N LYS A 32 12.21 5.27 7.38
CA LYS A 32 12.97 6.10 6.42
C LYS A 32 13.14 5.35 5.09
N SER A 33 12.49 5.84 4.04
CA SER A 33 12.42 5.21 2.71
C SER A 33 11.91 6.20 1.67
N PRO A 34 12.26 6.07 0.39
CA PRO A 34 11.61 6.83 -0.69
C PRO A 34 10.10 6.57 -0.83
N ARG A 35 9.60 5.50 -0.19
CA ARG A 35 8.19 5.10 -0.14
C ARG A 35 7.56 5.35 1.24
N GLN A 36 8.22 6.15 2.08
CA GLN A 36 7.73 6.48 3.41
C GLN A 36 6.43 7.28 3.34
N LEU A 37 5.49 6.99 4.24
CA LEU A 37 4.24 7.69 4.45
C LEU A 37 4.13 8.16 5.91
N SER A 38 3.33 9.21 6.13
CA SER A 38 2.77 9.53 7.45
C SER A 38 1.51 8.69 7.71
N LEU A 39 1.06 8.63 8.97
CA LEU A 39 -0.22 8.01 9.32
C LEU A 39 -1.40 8.70 8.63
N GLU A 40 -1.37 10.02 8.52
CA GLU A 40 -2.42 10.80 7.84
C GLU A 40 -2.53 10.43 6.36
N GLN A 41 -1.39 10.31 5.66
CA GLN A 41 -1.40 9.88 4.27
C GLN A 41 -1.92 8.44 4.13
N ALA A 42 -1.56 7.55 5.06
CA ALA A 42 -2.02 6.16 5.06
C ALA A 42 -3.54 6.02 5.24
N MET A 43 -4.20 6.94 5.96
CA MET A 43 -5.65 6.93 6.15
C MET A 43 -6.43 7.33 4.89
N ASN A 44 -5.77 7.95 3.90
CA ASN A 44 -6.38 8.34 2.63
C ASN A 44 -6.18 7.30 1.51
N LEU A 45 -5.54 6.16 1.81
CA LEU A 45 -5.24 5.09 0.85
C LEU A 45 -6.27 3.96 0.91
#